data_AF-A0A9P3GTX2-F1
#
_entry.id   AF-A0A9P3GTX2-F1
#
_cell.length_a   1.000
_cell.length_b   1.000
_cell.length_c   1.000
_cell.angle_alpha   90.00
_cell.angle_beta   90.00
_cell.angle_gamma   90.00
#
_symmetry.space_group_name_H-M   'P 1'
#
loop_
_entity.id
_entity.type
_entity.pdbx_description
1 polymer ?
#
loop_
_entity_poly.entity_id
_entity_poly.type
_entity_poly.pdbx_seq_one_letter_code
_entity_poly.pdbx_strand_id
1 'polypeptide(L)' 'MSDNSTQNSGAKFVAKSDSHYYKDFGGFNNFMASYGLKTYSHSDVQEGKAIIEAFREQDRFEWEEAQKARSG' A
#
# COMPACT_ATOMS: atom_id res chain seq x y z
N MET A 1 11.22 22.33 -14.60
CA MET A 1 11.30 21.24 -13.61
C MET A 1 10.67 20.03 -14.31
N SER A 2 11.40 19.32 -15.19
CA SER A 2 12.36 18.23 -14.89
C SER A 2 11.65 17.13 -14.07
N ASP A 3 11.42 15.91 -14.52
CA ASP A 3 12.13 15.05 -15.46
C ASP A 3 11.20 13.90 -15.90
N ASN A 4 11.13 13.62 -17.20
CA ASN A 4 10.38 12.51 -17.79
C ASN A 4 11.32 11.31 -17.92
N SER A 5 11.47 10.53 -16.84
CA SER A 5 12.28 9.31 -16.85
C SER A 5 11.44 8.10 -17.27
N THR A 6 11.59 7.76 -18.55
CA THR A 6 11.71 6.41 -19.10
C THR A 6 11.51 5.27 -18.11
N GLN A 7 10.41 4.53 -18.23
CA GLN A 7 10.31 3.15 -17.73
C GLN A 7 9.60 2.25 -18.74
N ASN A 8 10.37 1.72 -19.69
CA ASN A 8 10.03 0.49 -20.39
C ASN A 8 11.17 -0.51 -20.14
N SER A 9 10.95 -1.49 -19.27
CA SER A 9 11.73 -2.73 -19.12
C SER A 9 11.05 -3.62 -18.08
N GLY A 10 10.26 -4.63 -18.52
CA GLY A 10 9.65 -5.68 -17.70
C GLY A 10 8.87 -5.18 -16.49
N ALA A 11 7.54 -5.07 -16.59
CA ALA A 11 6.71 -4.58 -15.49
C ALA A 11 7.07 -5.32 -14.19
N LYS A 12 7.63 -4.61 -13.21
CA LYS A 12 7.85 -5.09 -11.84
C LYS A 12 6.79 -4.47 -10.95
N PHE A 13 6.29 -5.22 -9.99
CA PHE A 13 5.40 -4.66 -8.98
C PHE A 13 6.13 -3.57 -8.18
N VAL A 14 5.53 -2.39 -8.11
CA VAL A 14 6.00 -1.28 -7.28
C VAL A 14 5.00 -1.13 -6.13
N ALA A 15 5.42 -1.52 -4.93
CA ALA A 15 4.59 -1.41 -3.74
C ALA A 15 4.27 0.06 -3.44
N LYS A 16 3.02 0.35 -3.07
CA LYS A 16 2.58 1.70 -2.71
C LYS A 16 3.11 2.09 -1.33
N SER A 17 3.33 3.38 -1.12
CA SER A 17 3.78 3.92 0.17
C SER A 17 2.66 3.86 1.22
N ASP A 18 3.00 3.89 2.51
CA ASP A 18 2.02 3.86 3.61
C ASP A 18 0.97 4.97 3.46
N SER A 19 1.44 6.18 3.12
CA SER A 19 0.59 7.37 2.91
C SER A 19 -0.48 7.15 1.85
N HIS A 20 -0.19 6.34 0.82
CA HIS A 20 -1.17 5.98 -0.21
C HIS A 20 -2.38 5.28 0.41
N TYR A 21 -2.15 4.33 1.32
CA TYR A 21 -3.23 3.59 1.99
C TYR A 21 -3.95 4.43 3.04
N TYR A 22 -3.25 5.35 3.72
CA TYR A 22 -3.88 6.24 4.68
C TYR A 22 -4.74 7.34 4.04
N LYS A 23 -4.46 7.68 2.77
CA LYS A 23 -5.10 8.79 2.06
C LYS A 23 -6.62 8.70 2.10
N ASP A 24 -7.17 7.52 1.87
CA ASP A 24 -8.62 7.30 1.78
C ASP A 24 -9.32 7.41 3.14
N PHE A 25 -8.57 7.30 4.23
CA PHE A 25 -9.06 7.54 5.60
C PHE A 25 -8.88 9.01 6.02
N GLY A 26 -8.22 9.84 5.23
CA GLY A 26 -7.84 11.21 5.62
C GLY A 26 -6.56 11.27 6.47
N GLY A 27 -5.68 10.28 6.33
CA GLY A 27 -4.37 10.23 6.97
C GLY A 27 -4.25 9.20 8.10
N PHE A 28 -3.02 9.04 8.61
CA PHE A 28 -2.66 7.98 9.56
C PHE A 28 -3.53 7.97 10.82
N ASN A 29 -3.81 9.14 11.42
CA ASN A 29 -4.61 9.21 12.65
C ASN A 29 -6.04 8.72 12.44
N ASN A 30 -6.66 9.07 11.32
CA ASN A 30 -8.03 8.66 11.01
C ASN A 30 -8.08 7.19 10.59
N PHE A 31 -7.05 6.69 9.90
CA PHE A 31 -6.88 5.26 9.65
C PHE A 31 -6.79 4.48 10.97
N MET A 32 -5.93 4.88 11.89
CA MET A 32 -5.82 4.21 13.19
C MET A 32 -7.16 4.25 13.95
N ALA A 33 -7.83 5.40 13.96
CA ALA A 33 -9.14 5.55 14.60
C ALA A 33 -10.24 4.68 13.95
N SER A 34 -10.24 4.49 12.63
CA SER A 34 -11.25 3.66 11.94
C SER A 34 -11.15 2.17 12.30
N TYR A 35 -9.95 1.70 12.68
CA TYR A 35 -9.71 0.35 13.19
C TYR A 35 -9.71 0.26 14.72
N GLY A 36 -10.04 1.35 15.43
CA GLY A 36 -10.06 1.38 16.89
C GLY A 36 -8.67 1.36 17.56
N LEU A 37 -7.61 1.65 16.79
CA LEU A 37 -6.21 1.60 17.21
C LEU A 37 -5.73 2.95 17.77
N LYS A 38 -4.92 2.92 18.82
CA LYS A 38 -4.36 4.12 19.47
C LYS A 38 -2.99 4.47 18.90
N THR A 39 -2.84 5.68 18.38
CA THR A 39 -1.57 6.17 17.80
C THR A 39 -0.43 6.31 18.80
N TYR A 40 -0.72 6.37 20.09
CA TYR A 40 0.26 6.43 21.18
C TYR A 40 0.61 5.06 21.78
N SER A 41 -0.10 3.99 21.38
CA SER A 41 0.18 2.63 21.83
C SER A 41 1.11 1.95 20.83
N HIS A 42 2.26 1.45 21.30
CA HIS A 42 3.22 0.79 20.42
C HIS A 42 2.65 -0.48 19.79
N SER A 43 1.87 -1.27 20.55
CA SER A 43 1.21 -2.48 20.03
C SER A 43 0.23 -2.12 18.91
N ASP A 44 -0.62 -1.12 19.14
CA ASP A 44 -1.66 -0.75 18.19
C ASP A 44 -1.03 -0.18 16.91
N VAL A 45 0.09 0.56 17.02
CA VAL A 45 0.85 1.03 15.85
C VAL A 45 1.43 -0.15 15.05
N GLN A 46 1.88 -1.21 15.71
CA GLN A 46 2.32 -2.42 15.01
C GLN A 46 1.16 -3.13 14.32
N GLU A 47 -0.01 -3.21 14.95
CA GLU A 47 -1.22 -3.75 14.33
C GLU A 47 -1.64 -2.93 13.10
N GLY A 48 -1.61 -1.60 13.20
CA GLY A 48 -1.90 -0.72 12.07
C GLY A 48 -0.94 -0.95 10.89
N LYS A 49 0.35 -1.16 11.16
CA LYS A 49 1.34 -1.53 10.13
C LYS A 49 1.04 -2.89 9.52
N ALA A 50 0.66 -3.89 10.32
CA ALA A 50 0.31 -5.22 9.82
C ALA A 50 -0.90 -5.19 8.88
N ILE A 51 -1.89 -4.33 9.15
CA ILE A 51 -3.03 -4.10 8.25
C ILE A 51 -2.57 -3.52 6.91
N ILE A 52 -1.64 -2.55 6.92
CA ILE A 52 -1.07 -1.98 5.70
C ILE A 52 -0.28 -3.02 4.91
N GLU A 53 0.50 -3.87 5.57
CA GLU A 53 1.20 -4.97 4.91
C GLU A 53 0.21 -5.93 4.24
N ALA A 54 -0.92 -6.25 4.88
CA ALA A 54 -1.95 -7.07 4.25
C ALA A 54 -2.53 -6.43 2.98
N PHE A 55 -2.75 -5.11 2.96
CA PHE A 55 -3.19 -4.40 1.75
C PHE A 55 -2.12 -4.40 0.64
N ARG A 56 -0.84 -4.31 1.00
CA ARG A 56 0.28 -4.41 0.04
C ARG A 56 0.36 -5.79 -0.58
N GLU A 57 0.17 -6.83 0.23
CA GLU A 57 0.15 -8.20 -0.25
C GLU A 57 -1.01 -8.41 -1.22
N GLN A 58 -2.21 -7.92 -0.88
CA GLN A 58 -3.37 -7.98 -1.77
C GLN A 58 -3.11 -7.25 -3.11
N ASP A 59 -2.59 -6.02 -3.07
CA ASP A 59 -2.22 -5.26 -4.27
C ASP A 59 -1.20 -6.03 -5.14
N ARG A 60 -0.24 -6.73 -4.51
CA ARG A 60 0.75 -7.56 -5.21
C ARG A 60 0.07 -8.75 -5.89
N PHE A 61 -0.79 -9.48 -5.18
CA PHE A 61 -1.51 -10.62 -5.73
C PHE A 61 -2.36 -10.22 -6.95
N GLU A 62 -3.11 -9.12 -6.85
CA GLU A 62 -3.93 -8.61 -7.96
C GLU A 62 -3.08 -8.22 -9.17
N TRP A 63 -1.91 -7.62 -8.93
CA TRP A 63 -0.97 -7.29 -9.99
C TRP A 63 -0.43 -8.56 -10.68
N GLU A 64 -0.02 -9.57 -9.92
CA GLU A 64 0.50 -10.84 -10.45
C GLU A 64 -0.55 -11.57 -11.30
N GLU A 65 -1.81 -11.63 -10.83
CA GLU A 65 -2.92 -12.21 -11.58
C GLU A 65 -3.20 -11.45 -12.88
N ALA A 66 -3.18 -10.12 -12.84
CA ALA A 66 -3.37 -9.29 -14.03
C ALA A 66 -2.24 -9.45 -15.05
N GLN A 67 -0.98 -9.62 -14.62
CA GLN A 67 0.14 -9.91 -15.53
C GLN A 67 -0.01 -11.29 -16.17
N LYS A 68 -0.44 -12.30 -15.39
CA LYS A 68 -0.67 -13.66 -15.89
C LYS A 68 -1.78 -13.69 -16.95
N ALA A 69 -2.89 -12.99 -16.72
CA ALA A 69 -4.00 -12.90 -17.67
C ALA A 69 -3.64 -12.15 -18.96
N ARG A 70 -2.64 -11.25 -18.92
CA ARG A 70 -2.16 -10.52 -20.11
C ARG A 70 -1.14 -11.30 -20.94
N SER A 71 -0.53 -12.33 -20.37
CA SER A 71 0.52 -13.12 -21.01
C SER A 71 0.02 -14.45 -21.60
N GLY A 72 -1.27 -14.77 -21.41
CA GLY A 72 -1.93 -15.95 -21.96
C GLY A 72 -2.88 -15.58 -23.09
#